data_AF-A0A844UB03-F1
#
_entry.id   AF-A0A844UB03-F1
#
_cell.length_a   1.000
_cell.length_b   1.000
_cell.length_c   1.000
_cell.angle_alpha   90.00
_cell.angle_beta   90.00
_cell.angle_gamma   90.00
#
_symmetry.space_group_name_H-M   'P 1'
#
loop_
_entity.id
_entity.type
_entity.pdbx_description
1 polymer ?
#
loop_
_entity_poly.entity_id
_entity_poly.type
_entity_poly.pdbx_seq_one_letter_code
_entity_poly.pdbx_strand_id
1 'polypeptide(L)'
;EIIRPLLRGRDIKRYSYEFADLYIITTFPSLKINIEQYPAVKEHLMSFGYDRLKQTGDKGSRKKTNNQWFETQDTIAYWEDFFKQKIVYIEIMTDNPDEGYDFPCFSYDEENSIALNTAYVMTGDVKELKYILSVLNSKLGKQLVKYYVVQLQQRQYRMLGQYVSNFPIPKLEGEEYYIYDNLVTKILARKKNKEDFKDLEEIIKNK
;
A
#
# COMPACT_ATOMS: atom_id res chain seq x y z
N GLU A 1 16.67 9.30 3.21
CA GLU A 1 16.91 7.85 3.25
C GLU A 1 16.38 7.22 1.96
N ILE A 2 17.20 6.40 1.28
CA ILE A 2 16.89 5.85 -0.07
C ILE A 2 16.60 4.34 -0.05
N ILE A 3 16.57 3.71 1.12
CA ILE A 3 16.19 2.32 1.30
C ILE A 3 14.89 2.34 2.09
N ARG A 4 13.84 1.70 1.58
CA ARG A 4 12.50 1.73 2.16
C ARG A 4 11.91 0.33 2.30
N PRO A 5 11.05 0.08 3.30
CA PRO A 5 10.32 -1.18 3.40
C PRO A 5 9.51 -1.45 2.14
N LEU A 6 9.50 -2.70 1.67
CA LEU A 6 8.73 -3.13 0.51
C LEU A 6 7.54 -3.99 0.95
N LEU A 7 6.34 -3.63 0.49
CA LEU A 7 5.13 -4.44 0.66
C LEU A 7 4.72 -5.06 -0.68
N ARG A 8 4.62 -6.40 -0.69
CA ARG A 8 4.03 -7.17 -1.79
C ARG A 8 2.57 -7.43 -1.47
N GLY A 9 1.77 -7.78 -2.47
CA GLY A 9 0.35 -8.06 -2.27
C GLY A 9 0.10 -9.10 -1.15
N ARG A 10 0.84 -10.21 -1.16
CA ARG A 10 0.67 -11.28 -0.15
C ARG A 10 0.96 -10.87 1.30
N ASP A 11 1.73 -9.79 1.48
CA ASP A 11 2.14 -9.29 2.79
C ASP A 11 1.00 -8.44 3.43
N ILE A 12 0.06 -7.92 2.63
CA ILE A 12 -1.04 -7.03 3.07
C ILE A 12 -2.21 -7.85 3.65
N LYS A 13 -2.66 -7.51 4.87
CA LYS A 13 -3.74 -8.19 5.61
C LYS A 13 -4.77 -7.18 6.15
N ARG A 14 -5.86 -7.65 6.73
CA ARG A 14 -6.86 -6.78 7.36
C ARG A 14 -6.26 -6.01 8.54
N TYR A 15 -6.30 -4.68 8.48
CA TYR A 15 -5.73 -3.71 9.42
C TYR A 15 -4.22 -3.72 9.62
N SER A 16 -3.46 -4.65 9.04
CA SER A 16 -2.00 -4.73 9.19
C SER A 16 -1.35 -5.39 8.00
N TYR A 17 -0.04 -5.49 8.01
CA TYR A 17 0.72 -6.29 7.05
C TYR A 17 1.79 -7.11 7.77
N GLU A 18 2.19 -8.20 7.13
CA GLU A 18 3.24 -9.10 7.58
C GLU A 18 4.53 -8.72 6.86
N PHE A 19 5.32 -7.86 7.49
CA PHE A 19 6.57 -7.41 6.89
C PHE A 19 7.53 -8.57 6.69
N ALA A 20 8.07 -8.70 5.48
CA ALA A 20 8.87 -9.84 5.06
C ALA A 20 10.39 -9.57 5.10
N ASP A 21 10.82 -8.55 5.86
CA ASP A 21 12.21 -8.06 5.88
C ASP A 21 12.76 -7.73 4.48
N LEU A 22 11.88 -7.26 3.61
CA LEU A 22 12.23 -6.85 2.24
C LEU A 22 12.28 -5.34 2.14
N TYR A 23 13.31 -4.88 1.42
CA TYR A 23 13.56 -3.47 1.21
C TYR A 23 13.76 -3.19 -0.28
N ILE A 24 13.47 -1.96 -0.67
CA ILE A 24 13.69 -1.44 -2.01
C ILE A 24 14.59 -0.21 -1.95
N ILE A 25 15.50 -0.11 -2.90
CA ILE A 25 16.34 1.08 -3.10
C ILE A 25 15.57 2.05 -4.01
N THR A 26 15.12 3.16 -3.45
CA THR A 26 14.30 4.18 -4.13
C THR A 26 15.18 5.23 -4.79
N THR A 27 15.81 4.89 -5.92
CA THR A 27 16.59 5.82 -6.74
C THR A 27 15.72 6.49 -7.81
N PHE A 28 14.61 7.11 -7.39
CA PHE A 28 13.71 7.80 -8.31
C PHE A 28 14.40 9.04 -8.90
N PRO A 29 14.36 9.26 -10.24
CA PRO A 29 14.94 10.46 -10.86
C PRO A 29 14.46 11.78 -10.23
N SER A 30 13.20 11.83 -9.77
CA SER A 30 12.64 13.01 -9.08
C SER A 30 13.40 13.41 -7.81
N LEU A 31 14.08 12.48 -7.15
CA LEU A 31 14.85 12.73 -5.93
C LEU A 31 16.20 13.38 -6.20
N LYS A 32 16.67 13.41 -7.46
CA LYS A 32 17.96 14.00 -7.87
C LYS A 32 19.11 13.56 -6.95
N ILE A 33 19.18 12.26 -6.65
CA ILE A 33 20.14 11.71 -5.68
C ILE A 33 21.55 11.86 -6.23
N ASN A 34 22.46 12.33 -5.37
CA ASN A 34 23.90 12.16 -5.61
C ASN A 34 24.35 10.79 -5.08
N ILE A 35 24.55 9.82 -5.99
CA ILE A 35 24.91 8.43 -5.63
C ILE A 35 26.25 8.33 -4.91
N GLU A 36 27.16 9.30 -5.06
CA GLU A 36 28.45 9.32 -4.36
C GLU A 36 28.30 9.48 -2.84
N GLN A 37 27.16 9.99 -2.38
CA GLN A 37 26.83 10.07 -0.94
C GLN A 37 26.42 8.72 -0.35
N TYR A 38 26.22 7.68 -1.19
CA TYR A 38 25.75 6.36 -0.79
C TYR A 38 26.69 5.25 -1.32
N PRO A 39 27.95 5.18 -0.83
CA PRO A 39 28.97 4.29 -1.39
C PRO A 39 28.56 2.81 -1.36
N ALA A 40 27.96 2.33 -0.28
CA ALA A 40 27.49 0.94 -0.19
C ALA A 40 26.39 0.62 -1.22
N VAL A 41 25.47 1.56 -1.46
CA VAL A 41 24.42 1.40 -2.48
C VAL A 41 25.02 1.44 -3.88
N LYS A 42 25.96 2.35 -4.12
CA LYS A 42 26.71 2.44 -5.38
C LYS A 42 27.42 1.13 -5.69
N GLU A 43 28.17 0.58 -4.73
CA GLU A 43 28.88 -0.70 -4.88
C GLU A 43 27.92 -1.86 -5.12
N HIS A 44 26.84 -1.93 -4.33
CA HIS A 44 25.80 -2.94 -4.52
C HIS A 44 25.21 -2.89 -5.94
N LEU A 45 24.85 -1.71 -6.44
CA LEU A 45 24.32 -1.56 -7.79
C LEU A 45 25.37 -1.90 -8.86
N MET A 46 26.61 -1.44 -8.69
CA MET A 46 27.71 -1.75 -9.61
C MET A 46 28.00 -3.25 -9.72
N SER A 47 27.74 -4.03 -8.66
CA SER A 47 27.91 -5.49 -8.68
C SER A 47 27.03 -6.20 -9.73
N PHE A 48 25.93 -5.58 -10.18
CA PHE A 48 25.10 -6.10 -11.26
C PHE A 48 25.62 -5.76 -12.67
N GLY A 49 26.66 -4.93 -12.76
CA GLY A 49 27.32 -4.50 -14.00
C GLY A 49 26.83 -3.14 -14.51
N TYR A 50 27.76 -2.20 -14.70
CA TYR A 50 27.46 -0.87 -15.24
C TYR A 50 26.78 -0.92 -16.62
N ASP A 51 27.30 -1.74 -17.53
CA ASP A 51 26.76 -1.86 -18.88
C ASP A 51 25.33 -2.42 -18.91
N ARG A 52 24.97 -3.22 -17.91
CA ARG A 52 23.60 -3.72 -17.73
C ARG A 52 22.67 -2.63 -17.22
N LEU A 53 23.15 -1.77 -16.32
CA LEU A 53 22.34 -0.75 -15.64
C LEU A 53 22.27 0.58 -16.39
N LYS A 54 23.24 0.92 -17.23
CA LYS A 54 23.16 2.14 -18.05
C LYS A 54 21.88 2.14 -18.89
N GLN A 55 21.28 3.31 -19.05
CA GLN A 55 19.99 3.47 -19.72
C GLN A 55 20.21 3.99 -21.15
N THR A 56 21.00 3.26 -21.95
CA THR A 56 21.39 3.68 -23.31
C THR A 56 20.49 3.10 -24.41
N GLY A 57 19.79 2.00 -24.13
CA GLY A 57 19.00 1.25 -25.13
C GLY A 57 19.83 0.32 -26.02
N ASP A 58 21.13 0.19 -25.77
CA ASP A 58 21.99 -0.78 -26.46
C ASP A 58 21.63 -2.21 -26.06
N LYS A 59 22.05 -3.19 -26.88
CA LYS A 59 21.86 -4.61 -26.55
C LYS A 59 22.52 -4.94 -25.20
N GLY A 60 21.72 -5.38 -24.24
CA GLY A 60 22.18 -5.74 -22.90
C GLY A 60 22.10 -4.61 -21.86
N SER A 61 21.77 -3.38 -22.27
CA SER A 61 21.52 -2.26 -21.36
C SER A 61 20.02 -2.04 -21.14
N ARG A 62 19.66 -1.17 -20.19
CA ARG A 62 18.26 -0.78 -19.96
C ARG A 62 17.78 0.15 -21.08
N LYS A 63 16.44 0.26 -21.22
CA LYS A 63 15.77 1.17 -22.16
C LYS A 63 16.41 2.56 -22.13
N LYS A 64 16.57 3.17 -23.30
CA LYS A 64 17.14 4.52 -23.42
C LYS A 64 16.32 5.55 -22.66
N THR A 65 16.93 6.26 -21.71
CA THR A 65 16.35 7.40 -20.99
C THR A 65 17.42 8.48 -20.78
N ASN A 66 17.02 9.62 -20.22
CA ASN A 66 17.96 10.68 -19.79
C ASN A 66 18.34 10.55 -18.30
N ASN A 67 17.93 9.46 -17.65
CA ASN A 67 18.15 9.22 -16.23
C ASN A 67 19.57 8.71 -15.99
N GLN A 68 20.05 8.83 -14.76
CA GLN A 68 21.33 8.26 -14.36
C GLN A 68 21.30 6.73 -14.42
N TRP A 69 22.46 6.12 -14.60
CA TRP A 69 22.60 4.66 -14.72
C TRP A 69 22.10 3.89 -13.50
N PHE A 70 22.02 4.51 -12.32
CA PHE A 70 21.56 3.90 -11.07
C PHE A 70 20.07 4.18 -10.75
N GLU A 71 19.43 5.08 -11.50
CA GLU A 71 18.05 5.50 -11.23
C GLU A 71 17.04 4.47 -11.74
N THR A 72 15.84 4.49 -11.19
CA THR A 72 14.68 3.80 -11.77
C THR A 72 14.36 4.38 -13.15
N GLN A 73 13.62 3.62 -13.96
CA GLN A 73 13.25 4.07 -15.31
C GLN A 73 12.19 5.17 -15.26
N ASP A 74 11.20 5.04 -14.37
CA ASP A 74 10.14 6.04 -14.22
C ASP A 74 10.53 7.12 -13.20
N THR A 75 10.28 8.37 -13.57
CA THR A 75 10.52 9.55 -12.73
C THR A 75 9.54 9.63 -11.55
N ILE A 76 8.32 9.11 -11.72
CA ILE A 76 7.18 9.12 -10.78
C ILE A 76 6.95 10.46 -10.04
N ALA A 77 5.95 11.24 -10.45
CA ALA A 77 5.64 12.53 -9.81
C ALA A 77 5.03 12.40 -8.40
N TYR A 78 4.39 11.28 -8.10
CA TYR A 78 3.66 11.00 -6.85
C TYR A 78 4.52 10.26 -5.80
N TRP A 79 5.85 10.27 -5.93
CA TRP A 79 6.72 9.50 -5.03
C TRP A 79 6.54 9.85 -3.55
N GLU A 80 6.20 11.10 -3.25
CA GLU A 80 5.94 11.59 -1.89
C GLU A 80 4.74 10.89 -1.24
N ASP A 81 3.76 10.45 -2.03
CA ASP A 81 2.56 9.77 -1.52
C ASP A 81 2.89 8.42 -0.89
N PHE A 82 3.95 7.74 -1.34
CA PHE A 82 4.43 6.54 -0.66
C PHE A 82 5.00 6.84 0.74
N PHE A 83 5.37 8.08 1.03
CA PHE A 83 5.95 8.48 2.32
C PHE A 83 4.94 9.19 3.22
N LYS A 84 3.66 9.14 2.86
CA LYS A 84 2.55 9.55 3.73
C LYS A 84 1.99 8.31 4.44
N GLN A 85 1.35 8.55 5.57
CA GLN A 85 0.43 7.56 6.13
C GLN A 85 -0.69 7.29 5.13
N LYS A 86 -0.99 6.02 4.91
CA LYS A 86 -1.81 5.60 3.75
C LYS A 86 -2.54 4.30 4.00
N ILE A 87 -3.68 4.13 3.33
CA ILE A 87 -4.32 2.81 3.23
C ILE A 87 -3.66 2.05 2.09
N VAL A 88 -3.35 0.78 2.30
CA VAL A 88 -2.86 -0.14 1.27
C VAL A 88 -3.81 -1.32 1.11
N TYR A 89 -3.99 -1.77 -0.12
CA TYR A 89 -4.84 -2.93 -0.44
C TYR A 89 -4.38 -3.63 -1.70
N ILE A 90 -4.73 -4.91 -1.84
CA ILE A 90 -4.28 -5.76 -2.95
C ILE A 90 -5.24 -5.72 -4.13
N GLU A 91 -4.70 -5.87 -5.35
CA GLU A 91 -5.50 -5.88 -6.58
C GLU A 91 -6.50 -7.03 -6.63
N ILE A 92 -6.14 -8.23 -6.13
CA ILE A 92 -7.03 -9.40 -6.16
C ILE A 92 -7.26 -9.86 -4.73
N MET A 93 -8.50 -9.74 -4.25
CA MET A 93 -8.92 -10.26 -2.96
C MET A 93 -9.74 -11.53 -3.13
N THR A 94 -9.66 -12.46 -2.16
CA THR A 94 -10.58 -13.60 -2.11
C THR A 94 -11.41 -13.59 -0.83
N ASP A 95 -12.67 -14.01 -0.95
CA ASP A 95 -13.54 -14.30 0.19
C ASP A 95 -13.62 -15.81 0.52
N ASN A 96 -12.70 -16.61 -0.02
CA ASN A 96 -12.58 -18.04 0.26
C ASN A 96 -12.19 -18.26 1.75
N PRO A 97 -12.97 -19.00 2.55
CA PRO A 97 -12.69 -19.25 3.95
C PRO A 97 -11.51 -20.21 4.15
N ASP A 98 -11.18 -21.05 3.15
CA ASP A 98 -10.22 -22.14 3.29
C ASP A 98 -8.80 -21.74 2.85
N GLU A 99 -8.68 -20.75 1.96
CA GLU A 99 -7.41 -20.33 1.34
C GLU A 99 -7.03 -18.88 1.68
N GLY A 100 -7.70 -18.30 2.67
CA GLY A 100 -7.84 -16.85 2.76
C GLY A 100 -7.30 -16.20 4.02
N TYR A 101 -7.79 -14.98 4.15
CA TYR A 101 -7.58 -14.03 5.22
C TYR A 101 -8.93 -13.36 5.47
N ASP A 102 -9.04 -12.57 6.54
CA ASP A 102 -10.28 -11.85 6.82
C ASP A 102 -10.63 -10.91 5.65
N PHE A 103 -11.72 -11.21 4.95
CA PHE A 103 -12.19 -10.42 3.81
C PHE A 103 -13.17 -9.31 4.25
N PRO A 104 -13.03 -8.06 3.74
CA PRO A 104 -11.98 -7.59 2.84
C PRO A 104 -10.68 -7.19 3.57
N CYS A 105 -9.60 -7.00 2.80
CA CYS A 105 -8.26 -6.73 3.34
C CYS A 105 -7.75 -5.34 2.96
N PHE A 106 -8.04 -4.37 3.82
CA PHE A 106 -7.41 -3.05 3.78
C PHE A 106 -6.52 -2.87 5.01
N SER A 107 -5.29 -2.42 4.82
CA SER A 107 -4.34 -2.13 5.91
C SER A 107 -4.05 -0.65 6.00
N TYR A 108 -3.61 -0.21 7.17
CA TYR A 108 -3.03 1.11 7.36
C TYR A 108 -1.51 1.00 7.39
N ASP A 109 -0.82 1.80 6.60
CA ASP A 109 0.63 1.88 6.61
C ASP A 109 1.13 3.18 7.25
N GLU A 110 1.89 2.99 8.33
CA GLU A 110 2.56 4.04 9.10
C GLU A 110 4.07 4.08 8.84
N GLU A 111 4.63 3.06 8.16
CA GLU A 111 6.07 2.83 8.03
C GLU A 111 6.63 3.28 6.67
N ASN A 112 5.90 4.14 5.95
CA ASN A 112 6.33 4.75 4.68
C ASN A 112 6.81 3.73 3.64
N SER A 113 6.14 2.57 3.60
CA SER A 113 6.52 1.45 2.73
C SER A 113 6.20 1.73 1.25
N ILE A 114 6.95 1.09 0.35
CA ILE A 114 6.66 1.07 -1.09
C ILE A 114 5.81 -0.17 -1.39
N ALA A 115 4.63 0.04 -1.96
CA ALA A 115 3.79 -1.06 -2.45
C ALA A 115 4.21 -1.46 -3.88
N LEU A 116 4.24 -2.75 -4.17
CA LEU A 116 4.41 -3.24 -5.55
C LEU A 116 3.14 -3.06 -6.40
N ASN A 117 3.27 -3.25 -7.71
CA ASN A 117 2.18 -3.07 -8.70
C ASN A 117 0.93 -3.92 -8.45
N THR A 118 1.03 -5.01 -7.67
CA THR A 118 -0.13 -5.83 -7.27
C THR A 118 -0.91 -5.25 -6.09
N ALA A 119 -0.54 -4.05 -5.63
CA ALA A 119 -1.17 -3.34 -4.53
C ALA A 119 -1.44 -1.89 -4.93
N TYR A 120 -2.45 -1.32 -4.29
CA TYR A 120 -2.90 0.05 -4.44
C TYR A 120 -2.68 0.82 -3.15
N VAL A 121 -2.54 2.13 -3.29
CA VAL A 121 -2.32 3.09 -2.23
C VAL A 121 -3.43 4.12 -2.25
N MET A 122 -3.93 4.50 -1.07
CA MET A 122 -4.85 5.62 -0.88
C MET A 122 -4.28 6.55 0.19
N THR A 123 -4.03 7.80 -0.19
CA THR A 123 -3.53 8.88 0.68
C THR A 123 -4.59 9.95 0.89
N GLY A 124 -4.52 10.67 1.99
CA GLY A 124 -5.48 11.72 2.35
C GLY A 124 -5.22 12.27 3.75
N ASP A 125 -6.19 12.98 4.32
CA ASP A 125 -6.15 13.35 5.73
C ASP A 125 -6.17 12.09 6.62
N VAL A 126 -5.37 12.08 7.68
CA VAL A 126 -5.17 10.91 8.54
C VAL A 126 -6.47 10.45 9.20
N LYS A 127 -7.32 11.39 9.65
CA LYS A 127 -8.58 11.05 10.34
C LYS A 127 -9.61 10.55 9.33
N GLU A 128 -9.67 11.17 8.15
CA GLU A 128 -10.52 10.70 7.05
C GLU A 128 -10.10 9.29 6.59
N LEU A 129 -8.79 9.03 6.43
CA LEU A 129 -8.27 7.71 6.05
C LEU A 129 -8.65 6.63 7.07
N LYS A 130 -8.55 6.93 8.37
CA LYS A 130 -8.94 5.95 9.40
C LYS A 130 -10.45 5.70 9.38
N TYR A 131 -11.26 6.74 9.22
CA TYR A 131 -12.70 6.55 9.01
C TYR A 131 -12.99 5.67 7.78
N ILE A 132 -12.40 5.98 6.62
CA ILE A 132 -12.54 5.19 5.39
C ILE A 132 -12.10 3.74 5.64
N LEU A 133 -10.96 3.52 6.30
CA LEU A 133 -10.47 2.19 6.63
C LEU A 133 -11.48 1.39 7.47
N SER A 134 -12.11 2.05 8.44
CA SER A 134 -13.13 1.43 9.29
C SER A 134 -14.34 0.96 8.48
N VAL A 135 -14.80 1.79 7.54
CA VAL A 135 -15.91 1.47 6.63
C VAL A 135 -15.51 0.35 5.67
N LEU A 136 -14.34 0.43 5.05
CA LEU A 136 -13.85 -0.54 4.07
C LEU A 136 -13.70 -1.95 4.66
N ASN A 137 -13.21 -2.07 5.91
CA ASN A 137 -13.10 -3.35 6.61
C ASN A 137 -14.40 -3.79 7.32
N SER A 138 -15.46 -3.00 7.29
CA SER A 138 -16.73 -3.34 7.95
C SER A 138 -17.58 -4.36 7.16
N LYS A 139 -18.72 -4.77 7.74
CA LYS A 139 -19.75 -5.54 7.00
C LYS A 139 -20.28 -4.77 5.79
N LEU A 140 -20.42 -3.45 5.88
CA LEU A 140 -20.82 -2.60 4.76
C LEU A 140 -19.74 -2.62 3.68
N GLY A 141 -18.47 -2.40 4.06
CA GLY A 141 -17.33 -2.49 3.14
C GLY A 141 -17.27 -3.82 2.39
N LYS A 142 -17.52 -4.94 3.10
CA LYS A 142 -17.66 -6.27 2.47
C LYS A 142 -18.73 -6.30 1.37
N GLN A 143 -19.89 -5.67 1.60
CA GLN A 143 -20.94 -5.57 0.58
C GLN A 143 -20.53 -4.65 -0.56
N LEU A 144 -19.93 -3.48 -0.26
CA LEU A 144 -19.44 -2.56 -1.28
C LEU A 144 -18.46 -3.24 -2.23
N VAL A 145 -17.51 -4.01 -1.71
CA VAL A 145 -16.61 -4.81 -2.53
C VAL A 145 -17.40 -5.73 -3.46
N LYS A 146 -18.37 -6.50 -2.94
CA LYS A 146 -19.15 -7.43 -3.76
C LYS A 146 -20.03 -6.77 -4.82
N TYR A 147 -20.49 -5.54 -4.59
CA TYR A 147 -21.38 -4.83 -5.50
C TYR A 147 -20.65 -3.98 -6.55
N TYR A 148 -19.54 -3.35 -6.18
CA TYR A 148 -18.91 -2.31 -7.00
C TYR A 148 -17.67 -2.78 -7.77
N VAL A 149 -17.06 -3.90 -7.37
CA VAL A 149 -15.84 -4.39 -8.05
C VAL A 149 -16.15 -5.60 -8.92
N VAL A 150 -15.27 -5.87 -9.88
CA VAL A 150 -15.41 -7.01 -10.78
C VAL A 150 -15.08 -8.30 -10.03
N GLN A 151 -16.04 -9.22 -10.00
CA GLN A 151 -15.81 -10.58 -9.53
C GLN A 151 -15.07 -11.40 -10.61
N LEU A 152 -14.00 -12.05 -10.21
CA LEU A 152 -13.26 -13.04 -10.99
C LEU A 152 -13.63 -14.43 -10.48
N GLN A 153 -13.96 -15.34 -11.40
CA GLN A 153 -14.40 -16.70 -11.06
C GLN A 153 -15.54 -16.66 -10.01
N GLN A 154 -15.50 -17.51 -8.98
CA GLN A 154 -16.55 -17.56 -7.95
C GLN A 154 -16.23 -16.74 -6.69
N ARG A 155 -14.96 -16.59 -6.29
CA ARG A 155 -14.60 -16.06 -4.97
C ARG A 155 -13.46 -15.05 -4.96
N GLN A 156 -13.10 -14.53 -6.13
CA GLN A 156 -12.04 -13.54 -6.28
C GLN A 156 -12.65 -12.20 -6.74
N TYR A 157 -12.06 -11.10 -6.32
CA TYR A 157 -12.57 -9.76 -6.52
C TYR A 157 -11.42 -8.86 -6.96
N ARG A 158 -11.55 -8.21 -8.12
CA ARG A 158 -10.52 -7.33 -8.69
C ARG A 158 -10.73 -5.88 -8.25
N MET A 159 -9.92 -5.47 -7.29
CA MET A 159 -9.91 -4.20 -6.59
C MET A 159 -9.11 -3.13 -7.36
N LEU A 160 -9.43 -2.89 -8.64
CA LEU A 160 -8.79 -1.78 -9.36
C LEU A 160 -9.19 -0.44 -8.70
N GLY A 161 -8.25 0.50 -8.61
CA GLY A 161 -8.50 1.82 -8.02
C GLY A 161 -9.73 2.54 -8.59
N GLN A 162 -9.98 2.41 -9.89
CA GLN A 162 -11.17 2.98 -10.54
C GLN A 162 -12.51 2.44 -10.01
N TYR A 163 -12.55 1.22 -9.46
CA TYR A 163 -13.75 0.67 -8.85
C TYR A 163 -13.87 1.09 -7.39
N VAL A 164 -12.76 1.01 -6.64
CA VAL A 164 -12.71 1.38 -5.22
C VAL A 164 -13.05 2.86 -5.03
N SER A 165 -12.62 3.74 -5.95
CA SER A 165 -12.96 5.17 -5.92
C SER A 165 -14.46 5.47 -6.08
N ASN A 166 -15.27 4.52 -6.55
CA ASN A 166 -16.72 4.68 -6.69
C ASN A 166 -17.51 4.21 -5.46
N PHE A 167 -16.83 3.75 -4.41
CA PHE A 167 -17.52 3.29 -3.20
C PHE A 167 -18.25 4.48 -2.53
N PRO A 168 -19.56 4.39 -2.28
CA PRO A 168 -20.33 5.45 -1.65
C PRO A 168 -20.04 5.47 -0.14
N ILE A 169 -18.96 6.13 0.26
CA ILE A 169 -18.61 6.37 1.66
C ILE A 169 -19.13 7.75 2.05
N PRO A 170 -20.11 7.87 2.98
CA PRO A 170 -20.61 9.16 3.42
C PRO A 170 -19.51 10.00 4.04
N LYS A 171 -19.46 11.29 3.71
CA LYS A 171 -18.56 12.23 4.38
C LYS A 171 -19.13 12.55 5.76
N LEU A 172 -18.31 12.43 6.80
CA LEU A 172 -18.68 12.88 8.14
C LEU A 172 -18.38 14.37 8.31
N GLU A 173 -18.95 14.97 9.36
CA GLU A 173 -18.68 16.36 9.71
C GLU A 173 -17.95 16.48 11.07
N GLY A 174 -17.03 17.44 11.12
CA GLY A 174 -16.40 17.90 12.35
C GLY A 174 -15.82 16.78 13.22
N GLU A 175 -16.38 16.64 14.42
CA GLU A 175 -15.80 15.80 15.48
C GLU A 175 -16.11 14.30 15.32
N GLU A 176 -17.02 13.91 14.44
CA GLU A 176 -17.39 12.51 14.24
C GLU A 176 -16.20 11.67 13.76
N TYR A 177 -15.28 12.27 13.00
CA TYR A 177 -14.03 11.62 12.58
C TYR A 177 -13.19 11.15 13.78
N TYR A 178 -13.20 11.86 14.91
CA TYR A 178 -12.40 11.48 16.09
C TYR A 178 -12.86 10.16 16.71
N ILE A 179 -14.15 9.82 16.58
CA ILE A 179 -14.69 8.55 17.06
C ILE A 179 -14.00 7.40 16.32
N TYR A 180 -13.97 7.49 14.99
CA TYR A 180 -13.38 6.46 14.14
C TYR A 180 -11.85 6.45 14.21
N ASP A 181 -11.21 7.62 14.27
CA ASP A 181 -9.77 7.74 14.50
C ASP A 181 -9.35 7.01 15.79
N ASN A 182 -10.07 7.22 16.89
CA ASN A 182 -9.79 6.55 18.17
C ASN A 182 -10.01 5.03 18.09
N LEU A 183 -11.14 4.59 17.53
CA LEU A 183 -11.45 3.16 17.37
C LEU A 183 -10.42 2.44 16.51
N VAL A 184 -10.08 3.01 15.34
CA VAL A 184 -9.10 2.43 14.42
C VAL A 184 -7.72 2.43 15.04
N THR A 185 -7.31 3.50 15.71
CA THR A 185 -6.01 3.53 16.42
C THR A 185 -5.91 2.40 17.45
N LYS A 186 -6.98 2.13 18.20
CA LYS A 186 -7.03 0.98 19.12
C LYS A 186 -6.98 -0.36 18.38
N ILE A 187 -7.71 -0.51 17.27
CA ILE A 187 -7.66 -1.73 16.44
C ILE A 187 -6.23 -1.98 15.94
N LEU A 188 -5.56 -0.96 15.40
CA LEU A 188 -4.18 -1.06 14.90
C LEU A 188 -3.21 -1.45 16.02
N ALA A 189 -3.33 -0.83 17.21
CA ALA A 189 -2.51 -1.17 18.36
C ALA A 189 -2.71 -2.62 18.82
N ARG A 190 -3.97 -3.07 18.96
CA ARG A 190 -4.27 -4.46 19.31
C ARG A 190 -3.76 -5.44 18.26
N LYS A 191 -3.90 -5.12 16.97
CA LYS A 191 -3.38 -5.95 15.87
C LYS A 191 -1.86 -6.09 15.95
N LYS A 192 -1.13 -5.00 16.23
CA LYS A 192 0.33 -5.00 16.43
C LYS A 192 0.74 -5.89 17.61
N ASN A 193 -0.04 -5.87 18.69
CA ASN A 193 0.18 -6.71 19.87
C ASN A 193 -0.37 -8.14 19.75
N LYS A 194 -0.97 -8.49 18.60
CA LYS A 194 -1.66 -9.79 18.38
C LYS A 194 -2.82 -10.05 19.35
N GLU A 195 -3.48 -8.98 19.80
CA GLU A 195 -4.67 -9.01 20.65
C GLU A 195 -5.95 -9.02 19.81
N ASP A 196 -7.04 -9.57 20.37
CA ASP A 196 -8.36 -9.56 19.72
C ASP A 196 -8.97 -8.15 19.73
N PHE A 197 -9.67 -7.79 18.64
CA PHE A 197 -10.24 -6.45 18.42
C PHE A 197 -11.68 -6.50 17.89
N LYS A 198 -12.33 -7.68 17.92
CA LYS A 198 -13.70 -7.87 17.40
C LYS A 198 -14.74 -7.01 18.10
N ASP A 199 -14.59 -6.77 19.40
CA ASP A 199 -15.40 -5.83 20.19
C ASP A 199 -15.38 -4.41 19.59
N LEU A 200 -14.21 -3.93 19.17
CA LEU A 200 -14.06 -2.60 18.55
C LEU A 200 -14.70 -2.56 17.15
N GLU A 201 -14.61 -3.63 16.38
CA GLU A 201 -15.30 -3.74 15.10
C GLU A 201 -16.83 -3.79 15.24
N GLU A 202 -17.34 -4.36 16.32
CA GLU A 202 -18.78 -4.39 16.59
C GLU A 202 -19.32 -2.99 16.88
N ILE A 203 -18.55 -2.13 17.52
CA ILE A 203 -18.93 -0.72 17.71
C ILE A 203 -19.06 -0.01 16.36
N ILE A 204 -18.18 -0.29 15.40
CA ILE A 204 -18.24 0.27 14.04
C ILE A 204 -19.50 -0.20 13.29
N LYS A 205 -20.01 -1.41 13.56
CA LYS A 205 -21.21 -1.97 12.89
C LYS A 205 -22.53 -1.35 13.36
N ASN A 206 -22.55 -0.82 14.58
CA ASN A 206 -23.77 -0.36 15.26
C ASN A 206 -23.97 1.17 15.18
N LYS A 207 -23.15 1.86 14.40
CA LYS A 207 -23.24 3.30 14.10
C LYS A 207 -23.40 3.50 12.61
#